data_AF-A0A7J3B0U5-F1
#
_entry.id   AF-A0A7J3B0U5-F1
#
_cell.length_a   1.000
_cell.length_b   1.000
_cell.length_c   1.000
_cell.angle_alpha   90.00
_cell.angle_beta   90.00
_cell.angle_gamma   90.00
#
_symmetry.space_group_name_H-M   'P 1'
#
loop_
_entity.id
_entity.type
_entity.pdbx_description
1 polymer ?
#
loop_
_entity_poly.entity_id
_entity_poly.type
_entity_poly.pdbx_seq_one_letter_code
_entity_poly.pdbx_strand_id
1 'polypeptide(L)'
;MRGGEYENVLPRRAECILDLRFSVGHSLQEILERIEIEDGCDIILKGSVDPVSVRPTDPVPRALTRAIITSGAKPILLRKLGSSDMNHISNYVRSCAAYGPGDSSLAHTDRERIQLKDLEFSVAVYKKAIEILSDSFSSIEATHSNF
;
A
#
# COMPACT_ATOMS: atom_id res chain seq x y z
N MET A 1 -19.94 -3.31 -16.22
CA MET A 1 -20.89 -4.38 -16.54
C MET A 1 -21.25 -4.28 -18.01
N ARG A 2 -21.34 -5.41 -18.72
CA ARG A 2 -21.78 -5.50 -20.12
C ARG A 2 -22.80 -6.63 -20.21
N GLY A 3 -23.85 -6.48 -21.02
CA GLY A 3 -24.85 -7.53 -21.20
C GLY A 3 -25.85 -7.16 -22.28
N GLY A 4 -26.24 -8.15 -23.09
CA GLY A 4 -27.10 -7.95 -24.26
C GLY A 4 -26.35 -7.44 -25.49
N GLU A 5 -26.81 -7.86 -26.67
CA GLU A 5 -26.24 -7.46 -27.97
C GLU A 5 -27.24 -6.68 -28.83
N TYR A 6 -28.55 -6.94 -28.68
CA TYR A 6 -29.61 -6.31 -29.48
C TYR A 6 -30.80 -5.94 -28.59
N GLU A 7 -31.46 -4.82 -28.88
CA GLU A 7 -32.57 -4.27 -28.08
C GLU A 7 -33.83 -5.16 -28.07
N ASN A 8 -34.02 -5.98 -29.10
CA ASN A 8 -35.20 -6.83 -29.26
C ASN A 8 -34.96 -8.30 -28.87
N VAL A 9 -33.81 -8.63 -28.26
CA VAL A 9 -33.46 -9.99 -27.84
C VAL A 9 -33.23 -10.02 -26.34
N LEU A 10 -33.87 -10.96 -25.64
CA LEU A 10 -33.57 -11.20 -24.23
C LEU A 10 -32.08 -11.53 -24.06
N PRO A 11 -31.32 -10.77 -23.25
CA PRO A 11 -29.89 -10.97 -23.06
C PRO A 11 -29.59 -12.38 -22.54
N ARG A 12 -28.71 -13.10 -23.23
CA ARG A 12 -28.31 -14.47 -22.83
C ARG A 12 -27.04 -14.52 -21.99
N ARG A 13 -26.27 -13.43 -21.99
CA ARG A 13 -25.00 -13.30 -21.27
C ARG A 13 -24.84 -11.90 -20.74
N ALA A 14 -24.29 -11.80 -19.54
CA ALA A 14 -23.80 -10.57 -18.96
C ALA A 14 -22.48 -10.85 -18.24
N GLU A 15 -21.60 -9.86 -18.22
CA GLU A 15 -20.34 -9.89 -17.50
C GLU A 15 -20.20 -8.63 -16.64
N CYS A 16 -19.64 -8.80 -15.45
CA CYS A 16 -19.29 -7.70 -14.57
C CYS A 16 -17.88 -7.92 -14.04
N ILE A 17 -17.12 -6.83 -13.95
CA ILE A 17 -15.82 -6.82 -13.30
C ILE A 17 -15.99 -6.03 -12.00
N LEU A 18 -15.67 -6.68 -10.88
CA LEU A 18 -15.70 -6.08 -9.55
C LEU A 18 -14.26 -5.95 -9.04
N ASP A 19 -13.89 -4.75 -8.60
CA ASP A 19 -12.66 -4.49 -7.83
C ASP A 19 -13.08 -4.23 -6.38
N LEU A 20 -12.67 -5.11 -5.48
CA LEU A 20 -13.02 -5.06 -4.06
C LEU A 20 -11.78 -4.72 -3.23
N ARG A 21 -11.94 -3.81 -2.28
CA ARG A 21 -10.94 -3.47 -1.26
C ARG A 21 -11.45 -3.89 0.10
N PHE A 22 -10.63 -4.59 0.87
CA PHE A 22 -10.94 -5.01 2.23
C PHE A 22 -9.78 -4.70 3.18
N SER A 23 -10.10 -4.49 4.46
CA SER A 23 -9.12 -4.09 5.47
C SER A 23 -8.40 -5.28 6.10
N VAL A 24 -7.31 -4.98 6.81
CA VAL A 24 -6.67 -5.95 7.72
C VAL A 24 -7.71 -6.50 8.71
N GLY A 25 -7.76 -7.82 8.85
CA GLY A 25 -8.80 -8.52 9.62
C GLY A 25 -9.84 -9.23 8.77
N HIS A 26 -9.81 -9.04 7.44
CA HIS A 26 -10.55 -9.88 6.49
C HIS A 26 -9.59 -10.64 5.59
N SER A 27 -9.93 -11.89 5.29
CA SER A 27 -9.22 -12.69 4.30
C SER A 27 -9.96 -12.70 2.96
N LEU A 28 -9.24 -12.94 1.87
CA LEU A 28 -9.86 -13.14 0.56
C LEU A 28 -10.93 -14.23 0.60
N GLN A 29 -10.66 -15.32 1.32
CA GLN A 29 -11.58 -16.45 1.44
C GLN A 29 -12.91 -16.01 2.08
N GLU A 30 -12.86 -15.27 3.19
CA GLU A 30 -14.07 -14.72 3.84
C GLU A 30 -14.85 -13.78 2.94
N ILE A 31 -14.16 -13.00 2.09
CA ILE A 31 -14.82 -12.12 1.13
C ILE A 31 -15.51 -12.94 0.04
N LEU A 32 -14.84 -13.95 -0.53
CA LEU A 32 -15.41 -14.82 -1.55
C LEU A 32 -16.63 -15.59 -1.04
N GLU A 33 -16.59 -16.08 0.20
CA GLU A 33 -17.71 -16.78 0.85
C GLU A 33 -18.94 -15.90 1.07
N ARG A 34 -18.78 -14.56 1.09
CA ARG A 34 -19.89 -13.60 1.21
C ARG A 34 -20.51 -13.22 -0.12
N ILE A 35 -19.92 -13.63 -1.25
CA ILE A 35 -20.47 -13.34 -2.57
C ILE A 35 -21.45 -14.46 -2.92
N GLU A 36 -22.74 -14.14 -2.82
CA GLU A 36 -23.81 -15.01 -3.29
C GLU A 36 -24.00 -14.82 -4.80
N ILE A 37 -24.10 -15.92 -5.54
CA ILE A 37 -24.36 -15.92 -6.98
C ILE A 37 -25.57 -16.80 -7.30
N GLU A 38 -26.36 -16.34 -8.24
CA GLU A 38 -27.51 -17.08 -8.77
C GLU A 38 -27.06 -18.28 -9.60
N ASP A 39 -27.93 -19.29 -9.68
CA ASP A 39 -27.70 -20.48 -10.51
C ASP A 39 -27.42 -20.09 -11.98
N GLY A 40 -26.31 -20.59 -12.53
CA GLY A 40 -25.87 -20.29 -13.90
C GLY A 40 -24.92 -19.10 -14.02
N CYS A 41 -24.51 -18.48 -12.90
CA CYS A 41 -23.42 -17.51 -12.87
C CYS A 41 -22.10 -18.15 -12.42
N ASP A 42 -20.97 -17.65 -12.95
CA ASP A 42 -19.61 -18.06 -12.55
C ASP A 42 -18.84 -16.87 -11.97
N ILE A 43 -18.03 -17.12 -10.93
CA ILE A 43 -17.04 -16.15 -10.42
C ILE A 43 -15.65 -16.56 -10.90
N ILE A 44 -14.92 -15.61 -11.48
CA ILE A 44 -13.52 -15.80 -11.87
C ILE A 44 -12.66 -14.82 -11.09
N LEU A 45 -11.83 -15.33 -10.17
CA LEU A 45 -10.82 -14.53 -9.50
C LEU A 45 -9.72 -14.14 -10.49
N LYS A 46 -9.62 -12.84 -10.81
CA LYS A 46 -8.59 -12.33 -11.73
C LYS A 46 -7.25 -12.08 -11.04
N GLY A 47 -7.26 -11.79 -9.75
CA GLY A 47 -6.08 -11.52 -8.95
C GLY A 47 -6.45 -10.98 -7.58
N SER A 48 -5.54 -11.12 -6.63
CA SER A 48 -5.72 -10.64 -5.27
C SER A 48 -4.37 -10.25 -4.68
N VAL A 49 -4.40 -9.29 -3.76
CA VAL A 49 -3.25 -8.98 -2.92
C VAL A 49 -3.77 -8.73 -1.51
N ASP A 50 -3.06 -9.26 -0.51
CA ASP A 50 -3.49 -9.16 0.87
C ASP A 50 -3.34 -7.72 1.41
N PRO A 51 -4.23 -7.29 2.31
CA PRO A 51 -4.11 -6.00 2.96
C PRO A 51 -2.90 -6.02 3.91
N VAL A 52 -2.13 -4.94 3.91
CA VAL A 52 -0.95 -4.78 4.77
C VAL A 52 -1.14 -3.64 5.76
N SER A 53 -0.75 -3.87 7.02
CA SER A 53 -0.61 -2.83 8.04
C SER A 53 0.67 -3.07 8.82
N VAL A 54 1.52 -2.06 8.87
CA VAL A 54 2.78 -2.08 9.64
C VAL A 54 2.65 -1.21 10.90
N ARG A 55 3.50 -1.44 11.90
CA ARG A 55 3.51 -0.65 13.13
C ARG A 55 4.43 0.56 12.97
N PRO A 56 4.09 1.73 13.52
CA PRO A 56 4.99 2.89 13.51
C PRO A 56 6.33 2.65 14.21
N THR A 57 6.40 1.64 15.07
CA THR A 57 7.60 1.25 15.82
C THR A 57 8.52 0.31 15.05
N ASP A 58 8.07 -0.25 13.91
CA ASP A 58 8.88 -1.11 13.06
C ASP A 58 10.07 -0.32 12.48
N PRO A 59 11.20 -0.97 12.14
CA PRO A 59 12.45 -0.29 11.79
C PRO A 59 12.32 0.81 10.73
N VAL A 60 11.68 0.52 9.59
CA VAL A 60 11.55 1.46 8.46
C VAL A 60 10.60 2.62 8.78
N PRO A 61 9.34 2.40 9.22
CA PRO A 61 8.46 3.50 9.66
C PRO A 61 9.09 4.40 10.73
N ARG A 62 9.79 3.80 11.71
CA ARG A 62 10.44 4.53 12.79
C ARG A 62 11.58 5.40 12.29
N ALA A 63 12.41 4.89 11.39
CA ALA A 63 13.53 5.64 10.81
C ALA A 63 13.03 6.82 9.98
N LEU A 64 12.02 6.62 9.13
CA LEU A 64 11.37 7.70 8.38
C LEU A 64 10.77 8.77 9.30
N THR A 65 10.04 8.34 10.34
CA THR A 65 9.45 9.25 11.34
C THR A 65 10.52 10.11 12.00
N ARG A 66 11.63 9.50 12.44
CA ARG A 66 12.76 10.24 13.05
C ARG A 66 13.41 11.18 12.05
N ALA A 67 13.65 10.72 10.82
CA ALA A 67 14.24 11.53 9.75
C ALA A 67 13.40 12.78 9.45
N ILE A 68 12.07 12.66 9.39
CA ILE A 68 11.15 13.80 9.20
C ILE A 68 11.26 14.79 10.36
N ILE A 69 11.26 14.30 11.61
CA ILE A 69 11.40 15.14 12.82
C ILE A 69 12.74 15.89 12.81
N THR A 70 13.84 15.19 12.57
CA THR A 70 15.18 15.81 12.54
C THR A 70 15.37 16.76 11.36
N SER A 71 14.55 16.63 10.32
CA SER A 71 14.52 17.55 9.18
C SER A 71 13.59 18.75 9.42
N GLY A 72 13.06 18.92 10.63
CA GLY A 72 12.29 20.10 11.04
C GLY A 72 10.79 20.05 10.73
N ALA A 73 10.24 18.88 10.42
CA ALA A 73 8.81 18.72 10.12
C ALA A 73 8.11 17.76 11.08
N LYS A 74 6.78 17.87 11.17
CA LYS A 74 5.94 16.96 11.95
C LYS A 74 5.49 15.78 11.07
N PRO A 75 5.86 14.53 11.39
CA PRO A 75 5.40 13.36 10.65
C PRO A 75 3.91 13.13 10.86
N ILE A 76 3.23 12.70 9.79
CA ILE A 76 1.84 12.28 9.82
C ILE A 76 1.80 10.83 9.33
N LEU A 77 1.26 9.94 10.17
CA LEU A 77 1.07 8.55 9.81
C LEU A 77 -0.26 8.41 9.08
N LEU A 78 -0.21 7.89 7.86
CA LEU A 78 -1.37 7.72 7.00
C LEU A 78 -1.64 6.24 6.74
N ARG A 79 -2.91 5.90 6.58
CA ARG A 79 -3.35 4.60 6.05
C ARG A 79 -3.85 4.82 4.64
N LYS A 80 -3.19 4.19 3.65
CA LYS A 80 -3.65 4.22 2.26
C LYS A 80 -4.73 3.15 2.09
N LEU A 81 -5.88 3.54 1.54
CA LEU A 81 -7.01 2.63 1.28
C LEU A 81 -6.87 1.88 -0.05
N GLY A 82 -5.98 2.32 -0.94
CA GLY A 82 -5.60 1.59 -2.15
C GLY A 82 -4.45 0.63 -1.93
N SER A 83 -4.25 -0.30 -2.87
CA SER A 83 -3.11 -1.23 -2.88
C SER A 83 -1.86 -0.60 -3.54
N SER A 84 -0.70 -1.18 -3.26
CA SER A 84 0.59 -0.81 -3.84
C SER A 84 1.55 -2.00 -3.83
N ASP A 85 2.75 -1.84 -4.38
CA ASP A 85 3.82 -2.86 -4.30
C ASP A 85 4.14 -3.28 -2.87
N MET A 86 3.89 -2.40 -1.89
CA MET A 86 4.03 -2.72 -0.46
C MET A 86 3.23 -3.96 -0.06
N ASN A 87 2.03 -4.15 -0.63
CA ASN A 87 1.18 -5.32 -0.37
C ASN A 87 1.82 -6.62 -0.89
N HIS A 88 2.61 -6.56 -1.95
CA HIS A 88 3.31 -7.73 -2.51
C HIS A 88 4.60 -8.03 -1.73
N ILE A 89 5.37 -7.01 -1.38
CA ILE A 89 6.70 -7.22 -0.78
C ILE A 89 6.68 -7.44 0.73
N SER A 90 5.60 -7.05 1.44
CA SER A 90 5.58 -7.03 2.91
C SER A 90 5.85 -8.38 3.55
N ASN A 91 5.49 -9.48 2.89
CA ASN A 91 5.73 -10.84 3.39
C ASN A 91 7.17 -11.33 3.19
N TYR A 92 7.97 -10.61 2.38
CA TYR A 92 9.35 -10.98 2.04
C TYR A 92 10.40 -10.10 2.72
N VAL A 93 9.97 -9.05 3.42
CA VAL A 93 10.87 -8.08 4.06
C VAL A 93 10.55 -7.96 5.55
N ARG A 94 11.58 -7.69 6.37
CA ARG A 94 11.41 -7.52 7.83
C ARG A 94 10.62 -6.26 8.19
N SER A 95 10.70 -5.23 7.36
CA SER A 95 10.03 -3.94 7.60
C SER A 95 9.92 -3.18 6.28
N CYS A 96 8.79 -2.54 6.05
CA CYS A 96 8.56 -1.65 4.91
C CYS A 96 7.64 -0.50 5.32
N ALA A 97 7.67 0.57 4.53
CA ALA A 97 6.73 1.68 4.63
C ALA A 97 6.65 2.38 3.27
N ALA A 98 5.50 2.98 2.97
CA ALA A 98 5.37 3.92 1.87
C ALA A 98 5.65 5.34 2.38
N TYR A 99 6.55 6.05 1.71
CA TYR A 99 6.84 7.46 1.94
C TYR A 99 7.08 8.11 0.57
N GLY A 100 6.63 9.34 0.41
CA GLY A 100 6.82 10.11 -0.81
C GLY A 100 6.37 11.56 -0.63
N PRO A 101 6.96 12.49 -1.38
CA PRO A 101 6.55 13.89 -1.36
C PRO A 101 5.33 14.14 -2.25
N GLY A 102 4.75 15.34 -2.10
CA GLY A 102 3.65 15.81 -2.94
C GLY A 102 2.27 15.60 -2.30
N ASP A 103 1.27 16.18 -2.97
CA ASP A 103 -0.11 16.12 -2.56
C ASP A 103 -0.81 14.94 -3.26
N SER A 104 -1.20 13.93 -2.48
CA SER A 104 -1.86 12.74 -3.01
C SER A 104 -3.23 13.01 -3.61
N SER A 105 -3.86 14.16 -3.31
CA SER A 105 -5.13 14.56 -3.94
C SER A 105 -4.97 14.97 -5.41
N LEU A 106 -3.74 15.29 -5.84
CA LEU A 106 -3.44 15.63 -7.23
C LEU A 106 -3.04 14.42 -8.08
N ALA A 107 -2.78 13.27 -7.46
CA ALA A 107 -2.39 12.06 -8.16
C ALA A 107 -3.52 11.57 -9.07
N HIS A 108 -3.17 11.12 -10.29
CA HIS A 108 -4.13 10.66 -11.30
C HIS A 108 -5.14 11.73 -11.75
N THR A 109 -4.76 13.00 -11.65
CA THR A 109 -5.51 14.13 -12.19
C THR A 109 -4.71 14.81 -13.28
N ASP A 110 -5.39 15.54 -14.16
CA ASP A 110 -4.79 16.35 -15.23
C ASP A 110 -3.92 17.51 -14.69
N ARG A 111 -3.91 17.72 -13.37
CA ARG A 111 -3.19 18.78 -12.65
C ARG A 111 -2.10 18.25 -11.74
N GLU A 112 -1.69 17.00 -11.95
CA GLU A 112 -0.61 16.36 -11.21
C GLU A 112 0.66 17.21 -11.28
N ARG A 113 1.15 17.61 -10.11
CA ARG A 113 2.37 18.42 -9.96
C ARG A 113 2.93 18.23 -8.57
N ILE A 114 4.22 18.52 -8.43
CA ILE A 114 4.93 18.49 -7.16
C ILE A 114 5.77 19.75 -7.01
N GLN A 115 5.90 20.28 -5.79
CA GLN A 115 6.80 21.42 -5.55
C GLN A 115 8.24 20.92 -5.44
N LEU A 116 9.19 21.65 -6.03
CA LEU A 116 10.61 21.29 -5.94
C LEU A 116 11.09 21.18 -4.49
N LYS A 117 10.63 22.07 -3.62
CA LYS A 117 10.95 22.03 -2.19
C LYS A 117 10.49 20.73 -1.51
N ASP A 118 9.36 20.15 -1.94
CA ASP A 118 8.85 18.89 -1.37
C ASP A 118 9.74 17.72 -1.79
N LEU A 119 10.22 17.76 -3.04
CA LEU A 119 11.18 16.78 -3.55
C LEU A 119 12.53 16.87 -2.82
N GLU A 120 13.09 18.08 -2.69
CA GLU A 120 14.34 18.33 -1.95
C GLU A 120 14.24 17.87 -0.49
N PHE A 121 13.12 18.19 0.17
CA PHE A 121 12.83 17.72 1.53
C PHE A 121 12.79 16.20 1.61
N SER A 122 12.10 15.53 0.67
CA SER A 122 12.03 14.07 0.64
C SER A 122 13.39 13.42 0.44
N VAL A 123 14.25 13.98 -0.43
CA VAL A 123 15.63 13.50 -0.60
C VAL A 123 16.40 13.60 0.71
N ALA A 124 16.28 14.70 1.45
CA ALA A 124 16.92 14.87 2.76
C ALA A 124 16.40 13.82 3.78
N VAL A 125 15.09 13.59 3.81
CA VAL A 125 14.47 12.57 4.67
C VAL A 125 14.97 11.16 4.32
N TYR A 126 15.03 10.79 3.04
CA TYR A 126 15.54 9.47 2.63
C TYR A 126 17.00 9.26 3.06
N LYS A 127 17.88 10.24 2.82
CA LYS A 127 19.28 10.17 3.26
C LYS A 127 19.37 9.92 4.76
N LYS A 128 18.65 10.72 5.55
CA LYS A 128 18.65 10.60 7.01
C LYS A 128 18.05 9.29 7.51
N ALA A 129 16.98 8.81 6.88
CA ALA A 129 16.34 7.55 7.24
C ALA A 129 17.27 6.36 7.00
N ILE A 130 18.05 6.37 5.91
CA ILE A 130 19.05 5.34 5.62
C ILE A 130 20.16 5.36 6.67
N GLU A 131 20.70 6.53 7.03
CA GLU A 131 21.70 6.66 8.12
C GLU A 131 21.17 6.05 9.43
N ILE A 132 19.95 6.42 9.84
CA ILE A 132 19.32 5.92 11.08
C ILE A 132 19.13 4.40 11.04
N LEU A 133 18.77 3.84 9.89
CA LEU A 133 18.63 2.40 9.72
C LEU A 133 19.98 1.70 9.84
N SER A 134 21.00 2.18 9.13
CA SER A 134 22.36 1.62 9.17
C SER A 134 22.93 1.60 10.59
N ASP A 135 22.80 2.69 11.34
CA ASP A 135 23.26 2.77 12.74
C ASP A 135 22.55 1.76 13.65
N SER A 136 21.25 1.55 13.40
CA SER A 136 20.44 0.58 14.14
C SER A 136 20.89 -0.86 13.87
N PHE A 137 21.37 -1.17 12.66
CA PHE A 137 21.85 -2.51 12.32
C PHE A 137 23.25 -2.80 12.90
N SER A 138 24.18 -1.83 12.81
CA SER A 138 25.52 -1.97 13.38
C SER A 138 25.49 -2.22 14.90
N SER A 139 24.53 -1.62 15.59
CA SER A 139 24.34 -1.81 17.04
C SER A 139 23.85 -3.22 17.41
N ILE A 140 23.10 -3.87 16.51
CA ILE A 140 22.60 -5.24 16.72
C ILE A 140 23.73 -6.26 16.52
N GLU A 141 24.57 -6.09 15.50
CA GLU A 141 25.70 -7.00 15.24
C GLU A 141 26.74 -6.96 16.38
N ALA A 142 27.05 -5.77 16.92
CA ALA A 142 27.96 -5.61 18.05
C ALA A 142 27.46 -6.26 19.36
N THR A 143 26.16 -6.53 19.47
CA THR A 143 25.56 -7.19 20.64
C THR A 143 25.60 -8.71 20.52
N HIS A 144 25.62 -9.26 19.29
CA HIS A 144 25.67 -10.69 19.03
C HIS A 144 27.09 -11.28 18.92
N SER A 145 28.12 -10.44 18.78
CA SER A 145 29.53 -10.86 18.75
C SER A 145 30.20 -10.96 20.13
N ASN A 146 29.45 -10.79 21.22
CA ASN A 146 29.95 -10.84 22.61
C ASN A 146 29.51 -12.12 23.38
N PHE A 147 29.23 -13.21 22.66
CA PHE A 147 28.97 -14.54 23.25
C PHE A 147 29.92 -15.58 22.67
#